data_AF-A0AAV0M560-F1
#
_entry.id   AF-A0AAV0M560-F1
#
_cell.length_a   1.000
_cell.length_b   1.000
_cell.length_c   1.000
_cell.angle_alpha   90.00
_cell.angle_beta   90.00
_cell.angle_gamma   90.00
#
_symmetry.space_group_name_H-M   'P 1'
#
loop_
_entity.id
_entity.type
_entity.pdbx_description
1 polymer ?
#
loop_
_entity_poly.entity_id
_entity_poly.type
_entity_poly.pdbx_seq_one_letter_code
_entity_poly.pdbx_strand_id
1 'polypeptide(L)'
;MDQFPSSSFVVRTERSLLGKERLQFIILVGQTGSGKTTQIPQFVLEAVKTSDKRHRMMVACTQPCPVAAISAAQRVAEEMNVAVGEEVGYSICFEDNVSRSKTVLKYLTDGMLLREAMADPLLDR
;
A
#
# COMPACT_ATOMS: atom_id res chain seq x y z
N MET A 1 12.92 -7.27 -22.98
CA MET A 1 11.59 -7.62 -23.50
C MET A 1 10.68 -7.68 -22.29
N ASP A 2 10.08 -6.56 -21.90
CA ASP A 2 9.00 -6.55 -20.90
C ASP A 2 7.85 -5.78 -21.52
N GLN A 3 7.04 -6.53 -22.25
CA GLN A 3 5.89 -6.03 -22.97
C GLN A 3 4.71 -6.07 -21.99
N PHE A 4 4.52 -4.97 -21.25
CA PHE A 4 3.33 -4.78 -20.42
C PHE A 4 2.09 -4.64 -21.33
N PRO A 5 0.95 -5.24 -20.98
CA PRO A 5 -0.23 -5.29 -21.84
C PRO A 5 -0.82 -3.88 -22.05
N SER A 6 -1.10 -3.56 -23.31
CA SER A 6 -1.72 -2.32 -23.74
C SER A 6 -3.22 -2.31 -23.40
N SER A 7 -3.59 -1.81 -22.23
CA SER A 7 -4.88 -1.14 -22.04
C SER A 7 -4.84 -0.20 -20.84
N SER A 8 -4.86 1.11 -21.13
CA SER A 8 -5.35 2.19 -20.26
C SER A 8 -4.92 2.17 -18.79
N PHE A 9 -3.62 2.28 -18.52
CA PHE A 9 -3.14 2.97 -17.33
C PHE A 9 -1.89 3.78 -17.66
N VAL A 10 -2.09 5.07 -17.90
CA VAL A 10 -1.01 6.05 -17.97
C VAL A 10 -0.67 6.42 -16.52
N VAL A 11 0.22 5.66 -15.90
CA VAL A 11 1.27 6.31 -15.09
C VAL A 11 2.50 6.40 -15.99
N ARG A 12 2.36 7.16 -17.08
CA ARG A 12 3.52 7.77 -17.73
C ARG A 12 3.93 8.94 -16.85
N THR A 13 4.54 8.64 -15.71
CA THR A 13 5.29 9.65 -14.98
C THR A 13 6.68 9.12 -14.75
N GLU A 14 7.48 9.25 -15.81
CA GLU A 14 8.94 9.34 -15.75
C GLU A 14 9.32 10.15 -14.50
N ARG A 15 10.05 9.56 -13.54
CA ARG A 15 10.93 10.20 -12.52
C ARG A 15 10.47 11.48 -11.79
N SER A 16 9.25 11.99 -11.96
CA SER A 16 8.92 13.40 -11.73
C SER A 16 7.85 13.63 -10.66
N LEU A 17 7.13 12.61 -10.18
CA LEU A 17 6.17 12.83 -9.06
C LEU A 17 6.89 13.16 -7.75
N LEU A 18 8.15 12.74 -7.61
CA LEU A 18 9.06 13.13 -6.52
C LEU A 18 10.13 14.12 -7.00
N GLY A 19 9.83 14.88 -8.05
CA GLY A 19 10.72 15.89 -8.61
C GLY A 19 10.73 17.16 -7.75
N LYS A 20 11.79 17.35 -6.96
CA LYS A 20 12.26 18.59 -6.31
C LYS A 20 11.34 19.37 -5.37
N GLU A 21 10.03 19.18 -5.38
CA GLU A 21 9.10 19.74 -4.39
C GLU A 21 8.43 18.61 -3.61
N ARG A 22 8.51 18.68 -2.28
CA ARG A 22 7.95 17.65 -1.38
C ARG A 22 6.42 17.79 -1.32
N LEU A 23 5.73 17.18 -2.28
CA LEU A 23 4.28 17.06 -2.24
C LEU A 23 3.88 16.13 -1.08
N GLN A 24 3.21 16.69 -0.07
CA GLN A 24 2.73 15.93 1.08
C GLN A 24 1.45 15.13 0.77
N PHE A 25 0.68 15.55 -0.24
CA PHE A 25 -0.59 14.94 -0.60
C PHE A 25 -0.75 14.87 -2.13
N ILE A 26 -1.31 13.75 -2.61
CA ILE A 26 -1.57 13.52 -4.05
C ILE A 26 -2.97 12.92 -4.19
N ILE A 27 -3.74 13.46 -5.13
CA ILE A 27 -5.06 12.92 -5.50
C ILE A 27 -4.90 12.16 -6.82
N LEU A 28 -5.24 10.88 -6.81
CA LEU A 28 -5.20 10.01 -7.98
C LEU A 28 -6.61 9.59 -8.39
N VAL A 29 -6.99 9.87 -9.63
CA VAL A 29 -8.31 9.54 -10.19
C VAL A 29 -8.14 8.51 -11.31
N GLY A 30 -8.96 7.47 -11.30
CA GLY A 30 -8.99 6.47 -12.37
C GLY A 30 -10.20 5.54 -12.25
N GLN A 31 -10.61 4.92 -13.35
CA GLN A 31 -11.78 4.03 -13.38
C GLN A 31 -11.57 2.73 -12.57
N THR A 32 -12.65 2.06 -12.18
CA THR A 32 -12.56 0.73 -11.55
C THR A 32 -11.88 -0.25 -12.51
N GLY A 33 -11.06 -1.16 -11.97
CA GLY A 33 -10.27 -2.11 -12.78
C GLY A 33 -8.95 -1.56 -13.30
N SER A 34 -8.67 -0.27 -13.10
CA SER A 34 -7.41 0.36 -13.55
C SER A 34 -6.17 0.00 -12.70
N GLY A 35 -6.28 -0.93 -11.75
CA GLY A 35 -5.17 -1.34 -10.89
C GLY A 35 -4.78 -0.39 -9.75
N LYS A 36 -5.56 0.67 -9.46
CA LYS A 36 -5.19 1.66 -8.40
C LYS A 36 -4.92 1.01 -7.04
N THR A 37 -5.85 0.17 -6.58
CA THR A 37 -5.79 -0.46 -5.27
C THR A 37 -4.61 -1.42 -5.13
N THR A 38 -4.14 -2.02 -6.22
CA THR A 38 -3.06 -3.02 -6.19
C THR A 38 -1.70 -2.40 -6.51
N GLN A 39 -1.60 -1.53 -7.52
CA GLN A 39 -0.33 -1.03 -8.05
C GLN A 39 0.21 0.20 -7.32
N ILE A 40 -0.66 1.15 -6.94
CA ILE A 40 -0.22 2.40 -6.30
C ILE A 40 0.50 2.13 -4.97
N PRO A 41 -0.01 1.26 -4.06
CA PRO A 41 0.70 0.99 -2.81
C PRO A 41 2.09 0.35 -3.02
N GLN A 42 2.25 -0.46 -4.08
CA GLN A 42 3.56 -1.04 -4.45
C GLN A 42 4.54 0.04 -4.91
N PHE A 43 4.12 0.96 -5.77
CA PHE A 43 4.97 2.07 -6.20
C PHE A 43 5.36 3.00 -5.04
N VAL A 44 4.43 3.29 -4.13
CA VAL A 44 4.72 4.06 -2.92
C VAL A 44 5.72 3.32 -2.05
N LEU A 45 5.56 2.02 -1.87
CA LEU A 45 6.49 1.19 -1.09
C LEU A 45 7.91 1.23 -1.66
N GLU A 46 8.07 1.14 -2.99
CA GLU A 46 9.37 1.26 -3.65
C GLU A 46 10.01 2.64 -3.45
N ALA A 47 9.22 3.71 -3.57
CA ALA A 47 9.69 5.08 -3.36
C ALA A 47 10.14 5.30 -1.90
N VAL A 48 9.42 4.76 -0.93
CA VAL A 48 9.74 4.92 0.49
C VAL A 48 10.95 4.07 0.90
N LYS A 49 11.07 2.82 0.41
CA LYS A 49 12.24 1.95 0.65
C LYS A 49 13.57 2.58 0.21
N THR A 50 13.54 3.44 -0.82
CA THR A 50 14.74 4.10 -1.34
C THR A 50 15.08 5.40 -0.58
N SER A 51 14.18 5.92 0.25
CA SER A 51 14.27 7.27 0.83
C SER A 51 14.91 7.32 2.22
N ASP A 52 14.64 6.35 3.11
CA ASP A 52 15.26 6.30 4.45
C ASP A 52 15.62 4.85 4.82
N LYS A 53 16.90 4.61 5.14
CA LYS A 53 17.42 3.30 5.57
C LYS A 53 17.45 3.13 7.09
N ARG A 54 17.15 4.19 7.86
CA ARG A 54 17.29 4.19 9.32
C ARG A 54 16.02 3.77 10.04
N HIS A 55 14.85 3.95 9.43
CA HIS A 55 13.56 3.61 10.01
C HIS A 55 12.80 2.62 9.13
N ARG A 56 12.17 1.64 9.77
CA ARG A 56 11.30 0.68 9.08
C ARG A 56 9.98 1.38 8.78
N MET A 57 9.76 1.75 7.52
CA MET A 57 8.52 2.41 7.10
C MET A 57 7.51 1.37 6.61
N MET A 58 6.24 1.60 6.92
CA MET A 58 5.10 0.78 6.48
C MET A 58 4.14 1.62 5.65
N VAL A 59 3.64 1.07 4.55
CA VAL A 59 2.55 1.65 3.77
C VAL A 59 1.23 1.06 4.25
N ALA A 60 0.32 1.91 4.72
CA ALA A 60 -1.03 1.52 5.09
C ALA A 60 -2.01 1.95 3.98
N CYS A 61 -2.84 1.02 3.50
CA CYS A 61 -3.85 1.28 2.47
C CYS A 61 -5.24 0.91 2.99
N THR A 62 -6.07 1.91 3.30
CA THR A 62 -7.41 1.65 3.82
C THR A 62 -8.36 1.19 2.73
N GLN A 63 -9.30 0.32 3.09
CA GLN A 63 -10.35 -0.21 2.23
C GLN A 63 -11.71 -0.05 2.93
N PRO A 64 -12.80 0.18 2.17
CA PRO A 64 -14.11 0.50 2.74
C PRO A 64 -14.76 -0.68 3.49
N CYS A 65 -14.34 -1.92 3.22
CA CYS A 65 -14.88 -3.09 3.88
C CYS A 65 -13.81 -4.19 4.09
N PRO A 66 -14.02 -5.11 5.06
CA PRO A 66 -13.07 -6.19 5.34
C PRO A 66 -12.76 -7.07 4.12
N VAL A 67 -13.76 -7.40 3.31
CA VAL A 67 -13.59 -8.24 2.11
C VAL A 67 -12.67 -7.56 1.08
N ALA A 68 -12.74 -6.23 0.95
CA ALA A 68 -11.85 -5.48 0.07
C ALA A 68 -10.41 -5.45 0.62
N ALA A 69 -10.24 -5.30 1.94
CA ALA A 69 -8.91 -5.36 2.56
C ALA A 69 -8.23 -6.73 2.37
N ILE A 70 -8.97 -7.81 2.64
CA ILE A 70 -8.47 -9.19 2.48
C ILE A 70 -8.12 -9.48 1.02
N SER A 71 -9.04 -9.20 0.10
CA SER A 71 -8.83 -9.51 -1.33
C SER A 71 -7.70 -8.67 -1.94
N ALA A 72 -7.55 -7.41 -1.55
CA ALA A 72 -6.43 -6.59 -1.99
C ALA A 72 -5.09 -7.11 -1.47
N ALA A 73 -5.02 -7.49 -0.18
CA ALA A 73 -3.81 -8.06 0.41
C ALA A 73 -3.42 -9.40 -0.25
N GLN A 74 -4.38 -10.29 -0.48
CA GLN A 74 -4.15 -11.55 -1.20
C GLN A 74 -3.62 -11.30 -2.61
N ARG A 75 -4.31 -10.42 -3.36
CA ARG A 75 -3.93 -10.10 -4.73
C ARG A 75 -2.52 -9.51 -4.82
N VAL A 76 -2.16 -8.60 -3.92
CA VAL A 76 -0.83 -7.98 -3.95
C VAL A 76 0.26 -8.89 -3.40
N ALA A 77 -0.04 -9.75 -2.42
CA ALA A 77 0.90 -10.77 -1.97
C ALA A 77 1.24 -11.74 -3.12
N GLU A 78 0.25 -12.15 -3.91
CA GLU A 78 0.46 -12.95 -5.13
C GLU A 78 1.33 -12.21 -6.15
N GLU A 79 1.03 -10.94 -6.44
CA GLU A 79 1.81 -10.12 -7.39
C GLU A 79 3.27 -9.93 -6.93
N MET A 80 3.50 -9.84 -5.62
CA MET A 80 4.83 -9.72 -5.01
C MET A 80 5.51 -11.07 -4.74
N ASN A 81 4.85 -12.19 -5.03
CA ASN A 81 5.32 -13.54 -4.76
C ASN A 81 5.73 -13.78 -3.29
N VAL A 82 4.90 -13.31 -2.36
CA VAL A 82 5.07 -13.48 -0.92
C VAL A 82 3.83 -14.13 -0.30
N ALA A 83 3.98 -14.72 0.89
CA ALA A 83 2.83 -15.21 1.63
C ALA A 83 2.07 -14.04 2.29
N VAL A 84 0.74 -14.09 2.25
CA VAL A 84 -0.10 -13.13 2.99
C VAL A 84 0.21 -13.24 4.48
N GLY A 85 0.42 -12.10 5.12
CA GLY A 85 0.86 -12.02 6.52
C GLY A 85 2.36 -11.84 6.68
N GLU A 86 3.17 -11.97 5.63
CA GLU A 86 4.60 -11.66 5.65
C GLU A 86 4.84 -10.20 5.26
N GLU A 87 5.38 -9.92 4.07
CA GLU A 87 5.65 -8.55 3.59
C GLU A 87 4.37 -7.77 3.30
N VAL A 88 3.32 -8.47 2.87
CA VAL A 88 1.98 -7.94 2.60
C VAL A 88 0.98 -8.59 3.53
N GLY A 89 0.20 -7.81 4.26
CA GLY A 89 -0.80 -8.33 5.20
C GLY A 89 -2.04 -7.46 5.28
N TYR A 90 -2.97 -7.84 6.16
CA TYR A 90 -4.18 -7.06 6.42
C TYR A 90 -4.60 -7.02 7.88
N SER A 91 -5.40 -6.02 8.23
CA SER A 91 -5.99 -5.87 9.56
C SER A 91 -7.42 -5.38 9.49
N ILE A 92 -8.32 -6.17 10.05
CA ILE A 92 -9.76 -5.91 10.13
C ILE A 92 -10.21 -6.09 11.58
N CYS A 93 -11.47 -5.75 11.88
CA CYS A 93 -11.93 -5.63 13.28
C CYS A 93 -11.60 -6.86 14.17
N PHE A 94 -11.71 -8.07 13.62
CA PHE A 94 -11.58 -9.33 14.36
C PHE A 94 -10.41 -10.21 13.88
N GLU A 95 -9.60 -9.72 12.95
CA GLU A 95 -8.51 -10.51 12.37
C GLU A 95 -7.36 -9.59 11.97
N ASP A 96 -6.16 -9.93 12.44
CA ASP A 96 -4.93 -9.20 12.16
C ASP A 96 -3.90 -10.19 11.60
N ASN A 97 -3.77 -10.20 10.28
CA ASN A 97 -2.87 -11.09 9.56
C ASN A 97 -1.67 -10.29 9.02
N VAL A 98 -0.77 -9.96 9.95
CA VAL A 98 0.46 -9.20 9.70
C VAL A 98 1.60 -9.75 10.53
N SER A 99 2.82 -9.64 10.00
CA SER A 99 4.06 -9.90 10.70
C SER A 99 4.64 -8.60 11.21
N ARG A 100 4.86 -8.52 12.54
CA ARG A 100 5.44 -7.33 13.17
C ARG A 100 6.83 -6.98 12.65
N SER A 101 7.60 -7.95 12.17
CA SER A 101 8.96 -7.74 11.67
C SER A 101 9.04 -7.64 10.15
N LYS A 102 8.13 -8.31 9.41
CA LYS A 102 8.21 -8.39 7.95
C LYS A 102 7.23 -7.48 7.21
N THR A 103 6.04 -7.21 7.77
CA THR A 103 5.01 -6.47 7.01
C THR A 103 5.46 -5.05 6.75
N VAL A 104 5.44 -4.69 5.46
CA VAL A 104 5.78 -3.36 4.93
C VAL A 104 4.63 -2.75 4.13
N LEU A 105 3.66 -3.57 3.71
CA LEU A 105 2.41 -3.11 3.11
C LEU A 105 1.22 -3.75 3.84
N LYS A 106 0.36 -2.91 4.41
CA LYS A 106 -0.79 -3.32 5.22
C LYS A 106 -2.09 -2.79 4.62
N TYR A 107 -3.00 -3.68 4.27
CA TYR A 107 -4.37 -3.31 3.95
C TYR A 107 -5.24 -3.33 5.20
N LEU A 108 -6.06 -2.33 5.43
CA LEU A 108 -6.88 -2.27 6.65
C LEU A 108 -8.21 -1.58 6.41
N THR A 109 -9.15 -1.71 7.33
CA THR A 109 -10.36 -0.87 7.28
C THR A 109 -10.12 0.45 7.96
N ASP A 110 -10.91 1.47 7.61
CA ASP A 110 -10.81 2.81 8.23
C ASP A 110 -10.93 2.75 9.75
N GLY A 111 -11.81 1.87 10.27
CA GLY A 111 -11.97 1.66 11.72
C GLY A 111 -10.72 1.09 12.40
N MET A 112 -9.92 0.27 11.70
CA MET A 112 -8.66 -0.23 12.23
C MET A 112 -7.58 0.85 12.23
N LEU A 113 -7.49 1.65 11.16
CA LEU A 113 -6.57 2.80 11.14
C LEU A 113 -6.91 3.81 12.24
N LEU A 114 -8.20 4.12 12.42
CA LEU A 114 -8.64 5.01 13.49
C LEU A 114 -8.27 4.48 14.86
N ARG A 115 -8.46 3.17 15.12
CA ARG A 115 -8.08 2.53 16.37
C ARG A 115 -6.57 2.63 16.62
N GLU A 116 -5.75 2.42 15.59
CA GLU A 116 -4.30 2.58 15.67
C GLU A 116 -3.91 4.02 15.99
N ALA A 117 -4.49 5.00 15.27
CA ALA A 117 -4.24 6.42 15.49
C ALA A 117 -4.72 6.90 16.87
N MET A 118 -5.76 6.30 17.45
CA MET A 118 -6.17 6.60 18.83
C MET A 118 -5.17 6.09 19.86
N ALA A 119 -4.52 4.95 19.59
CA ALA A 119 -3.52 4.36 20.49
C ALA A 119 -2.14 5.00 20.31
N ASP A 120 -1.82 5.43 19.09
CA ASP A 120 -0.60 6.13 18.69
C ASP A 120 -0.93 7.26 17.70
N PRO A 121 -1.18 8.48 18.19
CA PRO A 121 -1.58 9.62 17.35
C PRO A 121 -0.56 10.06 16.31
N LEU A 122 0.71 9.69 16.47
CA LEU A 122 1.78 10.03 15.52
C LEU A 122 2.03 8.93 14.49
N LEU A 123 1.52 7.72 14.72
CA LEU A 123 1.72 6.54 13.87
C LEU A 123 3.22 6.23 13.65
N ASP A 124 4.04 6.38 14.69
CA ASP A 124 5.51 6.26 14.64
C ASP A 124 6.02 4.83 14.97
N ARG A 125 5.12 3.84 15.03
CA ARG A 125 5.44 2.44 15.39
C ARG A 125 6.07 1.58 14.29
#